data_AF-A0A956VS95-F1
#
_entry.id   AF-A0A956VS95-F1
#
_cell.length_a   1.000
_cell.length_b   1.000
_cell.length_c   1.000
_cell.angle_alpha   90.00
_cell.angle_beta   90.00
_cell.angle_gamma   90.00
#
_symmetry.space_group_name_H-M   'P 1'
#
loop_
_entity.id
_entity.type
_entity.pdbx_description
1 polymer ?
#
loop_
_entity_poly.entity_id
_entity_poly.type
_entity_poly.pdbx_seq_one_letter_code
_entity_poly.pdbx_strand_id
1 'polypeptide(L)'
;MSLGLDALLPALGTLDALTEAYATLDAGRPIRLGVPDGAKTAASALLWRRNRQPVLFIAAREADAQAYAEQMYTWLGDAAVHFPARSGLAYSRDGHDSRVS
;
A
#
# COMPACT_ATOMS: atom_id res chain seq x y z
N MET A 1 9.21 8.23 18.36
CA MET A 1 9.49 6.83 18.01
C MET A 1 8.16 6.15 17.79
N SER A 2 7.72 5.99 16.54
CA SER A 2 6.57 5.12 16.25
C SER A 2 7.03 3.68 16.47
N LEU A 3 6.23 2.87 17.17
CA LEU A 3 6.48 1.44 17.30
C LEU A 3 6.18 0.80 15.94
N GLY A 4 7.19 0.26 15.27
CA GLY A 4 7.00 -0.46 14.01
C GLY A 4 6.17 -1.73 14.20
N LEU A 5 5.25 -2.00 13.27
CA LEU A 5 4.45 -3.23 13.21
C LEU A 5 5.01 -4.24 12.18
N ASP A 6 6.13 -3.91 11.54
CA ASP A 6 6.86 -4.75 10.59
C ASP A 6 7.25 -6.11 11.20
N ALA A 7 7.55 -6.13 12.50
CA ALA A 7 7.86 -7.33 13.27
C ALA A 7 6.68 -8.31 13.39
N LEU A 8 5.43 -7.85 13.19
CA LEU A 8 4.24 -8.71 13.24
C LEU A 8 3.94 -9.38 11.90
N LEU A 9 4.43 -8.83 10.79
CA LEU A 9 4.20 -9.39 9.45
C LEU A 9 4.64 -10.85 9.27
N PRO A 10 5.77 -11.36 9.84
CA PRO A 10 6.10 -12.77 9.72
C PRO A 10 5.08 -13.65 10.42
N ALA A 11 4.61 -13.26 11.61
CA ALA A 11 3.60 -14.00 12.37
C ALA A 11 2.22 -13.96 11.70
N LEU A 12 1.83 -12.81 11.16
CA LEU A 12 0.60 -12.70 10.36
C LEU A 12 0.69 -13.51 9.07
N GLY A 13 1.89 -13.64 8.49
CA GLY A 13 2.14 -14.44 7.29
C GLY A 13 2.03 -15.95 7.49
N THR A 14 2.04 -16.45 8.73
CA THR A 14 1.78 -17.88 9.01
C THR A 14 0.29 -18.22 9.08
N LEU A 15 -0.59 -17.21 9.02
CA LEU A 15 -2.03 -17.44 9.01
C LEU A 15 -2.47 -17.85 7.60
N ASP A 16 -3.30 -18.88 7.51
CA ASP A 16 -3.83 -19.38 6.23
C ASP A 16 -4.87 -18.47 5.57
N ALA A 17 -5.12 -17.28 6.14
CA ALA A 17 -6.16 -16.35 5.70
C ALA A 17 -5.96 -15.85 4.25
N LEU A 18 -4.74 -15.91 3.72
CA LEU A 18 -4.40 -15.44 2.37
C LEU A 18 -3.83 -16.56 1.46
N THR A 19 -3.88 -17.82 1.87
CA THR A 19 -3.25 -18.93 1.13
C THR A 19 -3.76 -19.05 -0.31
N GLU A 20 -5.08 -19.02 -0.52
CA GLU A 20 -5.66 -19.04 -1.87
C GLU A 20 -5.34 -17.78 -2.68
N ALA A 21 -5.25 -16.63 -2.01
CA ALA A 21 -4.90 -15.36 -2.63
C ALA A 21 -3.46 -15.41 -3.17
N TYR A 22 -2.51 -15.94 -2.37
CA TYR A 22 -1.14 -16.14 -2.79
C TYR A 22 -1.04 -17.11 -3.97
N ALA A 23 -1.70 -18.27 -3.92
CA ALA A 23 -1.68 -19.23 -5.02
C ALA A 23 -2.23 -18.65 -6.32
N THR A 24 -3.26 -17.81 -6.23
CA THR A 24 -3.85 -17.16 -7.41
C THR A 24 -2.94 -16.08 -7.99
N LEU A 25 -2.26 -15.31 -7.14
CA LEU A 25 -1.25 -14.34 -7.55
C LEU A 25 -0.01 -15.00 -8.15
N ASP A 26 0.47 -16.10 -7.58
CA ASP A 26 1.61 -16.88 -8.09
C ASP A 26 1.29 -17.44 -9.50
N ALA A 27 0.02 -17.72 -9.79
CA ALA A 27 -0.46 -18.09 -11.13
C ALA A 27 -0.62 -16.89 -12.10
N GLY A 28 -0.25 -15.67 -11.69
CA GLY A 28 -0.38 -14.46 -12.48
C GLY A 28 -1.82 -14.00 -12.70
N ARG A 29 -2.77 -14.46 -11.88
CA ARG A 29 -4.19 -14.14 -12.02
C ARG A 29 -4.61 -13.04 -11.05
N PRO A 30 -5.54 -12.15 -11.45
CA PRO A 30 -6.06 -11.12 -10.55
C PRO A 30 -6.89 -11.75 -9.42
N ILE A 31 -6.81 -11.16 -8.24
CA ILE A 31 -7.59 -11.54 -7.05
C ILE A 31 -8.53 -10.42 -6.62
N ARG A 32 -9.61 -10.77 -5.92
CA ARG A 32 -10.49 -9.82 -5.22
C ARG A 32 -10.53 -10.21 -3.74
N LEU A 33 -10.18 -9.27 -2.87
CA LEU A 33 -10.16 -9.48 -1.43
C LEU A 33 -11.15 -8.54 -0.76
N GLY A 34 -12.04 -9.09 0.07
CA GLY A 34 -12.88 -8.32 0.96
C GLY A 34 -12.11 -8.02 2.25
N VAL A 35 -11.55 -6.82 2.36
CA VAL A 35 -10.70 -6.42 3.49
C VAL A 35 -11.32 -5.22 4.19
N PRO A 36 -11.46 -5.24 5.54
CA PRO A 36 -11.83 -4.05 6.30
C PRO A 36 -10.85 -2.91 6.05
N ASP A 37 -11.32 -1.66 6.13
CA ASP A 37 -10.50 -0.50 5.76
C ASP A 37 -9.17 -0.43 6.53
N GLY A 38 -9.21 -0.61 7.85
CA GLY A 38 -8.02 -0.63 8.70
C GLY A 38 -7.07 -1.82 8.48
N ALA A 39 -7.49 -2.83 7.71
CA ALA A 39 -6.66 -4.00 7.39
C ALA A 39 -6.04 -3.92 5.98
N LYS A 40 -6.42 -2.94 5.14
CA LYS A 40 -5.91 -2.82 3.76
C LYS A 40 -4.40 -2.64 3.69
N THR A 41 -3.84 -1.81 4.57
CA THR A 41 -2.40 -1.52 4.60
C THR A 41 -1.59 -2.71 5.11
N ALA A 42 -2.09 -3.41 6.14
CA ALA A 42 -1.51 -4.66 6.64
C ALA A 42 -1.56 -5.79 5.59
N ALA A 43 -2.71 -5.98 4.93
CA ALA A 43 -2.86 -6.97 3.87
C ALA A 43 -1.93 -6.68 2.67
N SER A 44 -1.82 -5.41 2.28
CA SER A 44 -0.91 -4.98 1.21
C SER A 44 0.57 -5.21 1.59
N ALA A 45 0.94 -4.94 2.85
CA ALA A 45 2.27 -5.21 3.36
C ALA A 45 2.61 -6.72 3.34
N LEU A 46 1.65 -7.58 3.68
CA LEU A 46 1.80 -9.04 3.58
C LEU A 46 2.01 -9.50 2.13
N LEU A 47 1.19 -8.99 1.20
CA LEU A 47 1.31 -9.28 -0.23
C LEU A 47 2.67 -8.84 -0.79
N TRP A 48 3.12 -7.63 -0.47
CA TRP A 48 4.43 -7.11 -0.86
C TRP A 48 5.57 -7.97 -0.30
N ARG A 49 5.53 -8.29 1.00
CA ARG A 49 6.56 -9.09 1.66
C ARG A 49 6.69 -10.49 1.07
N ARG A 50 5.57 -11.13 0.71
CA ARG A 50 5.53 -12.49 0.15
C ARG A 50 6.06 -12.54 -1.28
N ASN A 51 5.67 -11.58 -2.13
CA ASN A 51 6.02 -11.58 -3.54
C ASN A 51 7.40 -10.99 -3.82
N ARG A 52 7.92 -10.13 -2.91
CA ARG A 52 9.19 -9.40 -3.06
C ARG A 52 9.33 -8.65 -4.39
N GLN A 53 8.19 -8.29 -4.98
CA GLN A 53 8.11 -7.49 -6.20
C GLN A 53 7.68 -6.07 -5.84
N PRO A 54 8.05 -5.05 -6.64
CA PRO A 54 7.49 -3.71 -6.49
C PRO A 54 5.97 -3.75 -6.55
N VAL A 55 5.30 -3.15 -5.58
CA VAL A 55 3.83 -3.08 -5.49
C VAL A 55 3.39 -1.63 -5.63
N LEU A 56 2.46 -1.38 -6.56
CA LEU A 56 1.77 -0.11 -6.66
C LEU A 56 0.43 -0.20 -5.92
N PHE A 57 0.31 0.55 -4.83
CA PHE A 57 -0.95 0.70 -4.10
C PHE A 57 -1.70 1.94 -4.63
N ILE A 58 -2.90 1.73 -5.17
CA ILE A 58 -3.70 2.81 -5.77
C ILE A 58 -4.91 3.09 -4.86
N ALA A 59 -5.03 4.35 -4.43
CA ALA A 59 -6.23 4.86 -3.77
C ALA A 59 -7.02 5.77 -4.72
N ALA A 60 -8.33 5.88 -4.49
CA ALA A 60 -9.20 6.66 -5.36
C ALA A 60 -9.04 8.18 -5.17
N ARG A 61 -8.61 8.63 -3.99
CA ARG A 61 -8.48 10.04 -3.62
C ARG A 61 -7.13 10.28 -2.96
N GLU A 62 -6.60 11.48 -3.15
CA GLU A 62 -5.32 11.90 -2.56
C GLU A 62 -5.32 11.82 -1.02
N ALA A 63 -6.41 12.25 -0.39
CA ALA A 63 -6.55 12.18 1.06
C ALA A 63 -6.45 10.72 1.58
N ASP A 64 -7.04 9.78 0.85
CA ASP A 64 -6.98 8.36 1.20
C ASP A 64 -5.56 7.82 0.94
N ALA A 65 -4.92 8.20 -0.17
CA ALA A 65 -3.55 7.81 -0.50
C ALA A 65 -2.56 8.23 0.60
N GLN A 66 -2.65 9.49 1.04
CA GLN A 66 -1.84 10.03 2.13
C GLN A 66 -2.10 9.27 3.45
N ALA A 67 -3.36 9.06 3.82
CA ALA A 67 -3.71 8.32 5.05
C ALA A 67 -3.21 6.87 5.02
N TYR A 68 -3.33 6.19 3.88
CA TYR A 68 -2.80 4.83 3.72
C TYR A 68 -1.28 4.81 3.72
N ALA A 69 -0.60 5.82 3.17
CA ALA A 69 0.85 5.93 3.21
C ALA A 69 1.36 6.07 4.65
N GLU A 70 0.73 6.92 5.46
CA GLU A 70 1.04 7.08 6.88
C GLU A 70 0.91 5.76 7.66
N GLN A 71 -0.16 5.01 7.40
CA GLN A 71 -0.33 3.69 7.96
C GLN A 71 0.72 2.69 7.43
N MET A 72 1.05 2.73 6.13
CA MET A 72 2.05 1.84 5.53
C MET A 72 3.44 2.07 6.11
N TYR A 73 3.83 3.30 6.46
CA TYR A 73 5.12 3.55 7.14
C TYR A 73 5.24 2.77 8.45
N THR A 74 4.12 2.50 9.12
CA THR A 74 4.10 1.70 10.35
C THR A 74 4.39 0.22 10.07
N TRP A 75 4.01 -0.30 8.90
CA TRP A 75 4.21 -1.70 8.52
C TRP A 75 5.50 -1.96 7.74
N LEU A 76 5.93 -0.99 6.94
CA LEU A 76 6.97 -1.15 5.91
C LEU A 76 8.16 -0.20 6.08
N GLY A 77 8.06 0.79 6.97
CA GLY A 77 9.08 1.84 7.10
C GLY A 77 9.35 2.54 5.78
N ASP A 78 10.62 2.78 5.48
CA ASP A 78 11.08 3.51 4.29
C ASP A 78 10.84 2.75 2.97
N ALA A 79 10.38 1.50 3.01
CA ALA A 79 9.98 0.78 1.79
C ALA A 79 8.65 1.28 1.21
N ALA A 80 7.83 1.95 2.01
CA ALA A 80 6.64 2.65 1.51
C ALA A 80 7.06 4.04 1.01
N VAL A 81 6.57 4.44 -0.16
CA VAL A 81 6.82 5.78 -0.72
C VAL A 81 5.49 6.32 -1.21
N HIS A 82 5.12 7.50 -0.71
CA HIS A 82 3.94 8.21 -1.21
C HIS A 82 4.30 9.02 -2.46
N PHE A 83 3.52 8.87 -3.52
CA PHE A 83 3.63 9.66 -4.74
C PHE A 83 2.44 10.62 -4.82
N PRO A 84 2.57 11.86 -4.31
CA PRO A 84 1.44 12.77 -4.18
C PRO A 84 0.88 13.19 -5.54
N ALA A 85 -0.43 13.32 -5.63
CA ALA A 85 -1.07 13.89 -6.81
C ALA A 85 -0.67 15.36 -7.00
N ARG A 86 -0.72 15.82 -8.25
CA ARG A 86 -0.55 17.25 -8.55
C ARG A 86 -1.71 18.03 -7.95
N SER A 87 -1.41 19.18 -7.34
CA SER A 87 -2.41 20.07 -6.75
C SER A 87 -3.35 20.70 -7.77
N GLY A 88 -2.90 20.84 -9.03
CA GLY A 88 -3.68 21.35 -10.15
C GLY A 88 -4.19 20.25 -11.08
N LEU A 89 -5.33 20.53 -11.73
CA LEU A 89 -5.81 19.70 -12.82
C LEU A 89 -4.83 19.73 -14.01
N ALA A 90 -4.83 18.65 -14.78
CA ALA A 90 -4.11 18.63 -16.05
C ALA A 90 -4.54 19.82 -16.92
N TYR A 91 -3.57 20.60 -17.38
CA TYR A 91 -3.74 21.82 -18.19
C TYR A 91 -4.39 23.01 -17.48
N SER A 92 -4.43 23.03 -16.14
CA SER A 92 -4.74 24.28 -15.43
C SER A 92 -3.72 25.36 -15.74
N ARG A 93 -4.17 26.61 -15.79
CA ARG A 93 -3.30 27.78 -15.92
C ARG A 93 -2.71 28.22 -14.59
N ASP A 94 -3.25 27.68 -13.49
CA ASP A 94 -2.69 27.88 -12.16
C ASP A 94 -1.34 27.14 -12.07
N GLY A 95 -0.32 27.82 -11.53
CA GLY A 95 1.05 27.32 -11.48
C GLY A 95 1.16 25.97 -10.76
N HIS A 96 2.15 25.18 -11.17
CA HIS A 96 2.45 23.88 -10.56
C HIS A 96 3.10 24.04 -9.18
N ASP A 97 2.77 23.17 -8.22
CA ASP A 97 3.46 23.11 -6.93
C ASP A 97 4.85 22.51 -7.10
N SER A 98 5.89 23.31 -6.87
CA SER A 98 7.30 22.90 -7.07
C SER A 98 7.76 21.77 -6.16
N ARG A 99 6.96 21.34 -5.17
CA ARG A 99 7.27 20.21 -4.28
C ARG A 99 6.84 18.85 -4.83
N VAL A 100 6.05 18.82 -5.89
CA VAL A 100 5.52 17.60 -6.52
C VAL A 100 6.16 17.45 -7.91
N SER A 101 7.42 17.00 -8.00
CA SER A 101 8.10 16.77 -9.30
C SER A 101 8.36 15.30 -9.54
#